data_AF-A0A7X4DQB9-F1
#
_entry.id   AF-A0A7X4DQB9-F1
#
_cell.length_a   1.000
_cell.length_b   1.000
_cell.length_c   1.000
_cell.angle_alpha   90.00
_cell.angle_beta   90.00
_cell.angle_gamma   90.00
#
_symmetry.space_group_name_H-M   'P 1'
#
loop_
_entity.id
_entity.type
_entity.pdbx_description
1 polymer ?
#
loop_
_entity_poly.entity_id
_entity_poly.type
_entity_poly.pdbx_seq_one_letter_code
_entity_poly.pdbx_strand_id
1 'polypeptide(L)'
;MLRVLGIFLLMGVAGPSLARQPLHEIPPVVQAFYSLGLADEVRRNCTAIDARMFRAWKFLNSIERYARNLGYSDAEIDDFVRNKAEKERLRARIRADLAERGATPGTPEGYCTVGHEEIAKGSVAGRLLRAK
;
A
#
# COMPACT_ATOMS: atom_id res chain seq x y z
N MET A 1 57.57 -13.13 33.35
CA MET A 1 56.50 -13.83 34.10
C MET A 1 55.46 -12.79 34.47
N LEU A 2 54.52 -12.49 33.57
CA LEU A 2 53.12 -12.95 33.57
C LEU A 2 52.28 -12.38 34.73
N ARG A 3 51.46 -11.36 34.43
CA ARG A 3 50.01 -11.35 34.70
C ARG A 3 49.36 -10.12 34.04
N VAL A 4 48.80 -10.36 32.86
CA VAL A 4 47.80 -9.52 32.19
C VAL A 4 46.47 -9.71 32.94
N LEU A 5 45.80 -8.64 33.36
CA LEU A 5 44.37 -8.56 33.72
C LEU A 5 44.09 -7.09 34.07
N GLY A 6 43.18 -6.32 33.48
CA GLY A 6 42.17 -6.54 32.46
C GLY A 6 41.29 -5.29 32.51
N ILE A 7 41.47 -4.36 31.58
CA ILE A 7 40.58 -3.21 31.41
C ILE A 7 40.35 -3.04 29.91
N PHE A 8 39.26 -3.61 29.44
CA PHE A 8 38.58 -3.16 28.23
C PHE A 8 37.09 -3.29 28.49
N LEU A 9 36.55 -2.30 29.21
CA LEU A 9 35.12 -2.08 29.30
C LEU A 9 34.65 -1.60 27.93
N LEU A 10 34.26 -2.54 27.07
CA LEU A 10 33.53 -2.25 25.83
C LEU A 10 32.15 -1.71 26.21
N MET A 11 32.08 -0.40 26.45
CA MET A 11 30.81 0.34 26.42
C MET A 11 30.26 0.25 25.00
N GLY A 12 29.39 -0.75 24.78
CA GLY A 12 28.52 -0.79 23.62
C GLY A 12 27.61 0.43 23.67
N VAL A 13 27.92 1.44 22.85
CA VAL A 13 26.98 2.52 22.54
C VAL A 13 25.81 1.89 21.79
N ALA A 14 24.74 1.57 22.52
CA ALA A 14 23.42 1.38 21.95
C ALA A 14 23.00 2.75 21.40
N GLY A 15 23.36 3.01 20.14
CA GLY A 15 22.86 4.16 19.41
C GLY A 15 21.33 4.11 19.41
N PRO A 16 20.63 5.25 19.48
CA PRO A 16 19.19 5.26 19.42
C PRO A 16 18.76 4.52 18.15
N SER A 17 17.92 3.49 18.30
CA SER A 17 17.15 3.00 17.16
C SER A 17 16.26 4.16 16.73
N LEU A 18 16.70 4.92 15.73
CA LEU A 18 15.77 5.77 14.98
C LEU A 18 14.73 4.82 14.43
N ALA A 19 13.58 4.74 15.09
CA ALA A 19 12.46 3.94 14.66
C ALA A 19 12.15 4.39 13.22
N ARG A 20 12.32 3.48 12.27
CA ARG A 20 12.00 3.75 10.87
C ARG A 20 10.53 4.15 10.81
N GLN A 21 10.19 5.10 9.94
CA GLN A 21 8.81 5.56 9.78
C GLN A 21 7.90 4.36 9.53
N PRO A 22 6.68 4.30 10.08
CA PRO A 22 5.80 3.18 9.81
C PRO A 22 5.36 3.19 8.33
N LEU A 23 5.18 2.01 7.73
CA LEU A 23 4.89 1.87 6.29
C LEU A 23 3.65 2.65 5.81
N HIS A 24 2.69 2.90 6.70
CA HIS A 24 1.48 3.69 6.42
C HIS A 24 1.71 5.22 6.35
N GLU A 25 2.92 5.69 6.68
CA GLU A 25 3.29 7.10 6.57
C GLU A 25 4.20 7.36 5.35
N ILE A 26 4.69 6.31 4.67
CA ILE A 26 5.59 6.44 3.53
C ILE A 26 4.76 6.78 2.27
N PRO A 27 4.88 7.99 1.70
CA PRO A 27 3.95 8.45 0.66
C PRO A 27 3.90 7.53 -0.58
N PRO A 28 5.02 6.99 -1.10
CA PRO A 28 4.98 6.01 -2.19
C PRO A 28 4.17 4.75 -1.86
N VAL A 29 4.25 4.26 -0.61
CA VAL A 29 3.51 3.07 -0.16
C VAL A 29 2.02 3.40 -0.06
N VAL A 30 1.68 4.50 0.62
CA VAL A 30 0.30 4.98 0.77
C VAL A 30 -0.36 5.18 -0.60
N GLN A 31 0.31 5.85 -1.53
CA GLN A 31 -0.21 6.10 -2.88
C GLN A 31 -0.41 4.80 -3.67
N ALA A 32 0.46 3.81 -3.48
CA ALA A 32 0.35 2.52 -4.12
C ALA A 32 -0.87 1.74 -3.59
N PHE A 33 -1.05 1.67 -2.27
CA PHE A 33 -2.23 1.03 -1.66
C PHE A 33 -3.52 1.78 -1.98
N TYR A 34 -3.49 3.12 -2.06
CA TYR A 34 -4.62 3.91 -2.54
C TYR A 34 -5.03 3.50 -3.95
N SER A 35 -4.07 3.44 -4.87
CA SER A 35 -4.35 3.08 -6.27
C SER A 35 -4.88 1.66 -6.42
N LEU A 36 -4.33 0.72 -5.64
CA LEU A 36 -4.81 -0.66 -5.61
C LEU A 36 -6.23 -0.75 -5.03
N GLY A 37 -6.50 -0.04 -3.93
CA GLY A 37 -7.81 -0.02 -3.29
C GLY A 37 -8.89 0.65 -4.17
N LEU A 38 -8.55 1.75 -4.86
CA LEU A 38 -9.44 2.40 -5.82
C LEU A 38 -9.83 1.42 -6.93
N ALA A 39 -8.86 0.70 -7.51
CA ALA A 39 -9.13 -0.32 -8.52
C ALA A 39 -9.97 -1.48 -7.96
N ASP A 40 -9.72 -1.90 -6.72
CA ASP A 40 -10.49 -2.97 -6.07
C ASP A 40 -11.95 -2.57 -5.82
N GLU A 41 -12.20 -1.33 -5.39
CA GLU A 41 -13.55 -0.83 -5.16
C GLU A 41 -14.32 -0.70 -6.49
N VAL A 42 -13.69 -0.16 -7.53
CA VAL A 42 -14.29 -0.05 -8.87
C VAL A 42 -14.69 -1.41 -9.43
N ARG A 43 -13.77 -2.39 -9.47
CA ARG A 43 -14.08 -3.71 -10.06
C ARG A 43 -15.14 -4.51 -9.29
N ARG A 44 -15.33 -4.21 -8.00
CA ARG A 44 -16.32 -4.90 -7.16
C ARG A 44 -17.72 -4.37 -7.39
N ASN A 45 -17.83 -3.10 -7.73
CA ASN A 45 -19.10 -2.41 -7.89
C ASN A 45 -19.48 -2.17 -9.35
N CYS A 46 -18.56 -2.33 -10.31
CA CYS A 46 -18.81 -2.23 -11.74
C CYS A 46 -18.74 -3.60 -12.43
N THR A 47 -19.85 -4.04 -13.03
CA THR A 47 -19.92 -5.33 -13.74
C THR A 47 -19.22 -5.32 -15.11
N ALA A 48 -18.95 -4.16 -15.69
CA ALA A 48 -18.30 -4.01 -17.00
C ALA A 48 -16.76 -3.92 -16.93
N ILE A 49 -16.17 -3.95 -15.74
CA ILE A 49 -14.72 -3.77 -15.53
C ILE A 49 -14.15 -4.92 -14.70
N ASP A 50 -13.03 -5.47 -15.16
CA ASP A 50 -12.27 -6.50 -14.46
C ASP A 50 -10.92 -5.97 -13.97
N ALA A 51 -10.35 -6.67 -12.98
CA ALA A 51 -8.94 -6.52 -12.65
C ALA A 51 -8.03 -7.28 -13.61
N ARG A 52 -6.91 -6.66 -13.96
CA ARG A 52 -5.75 -7.33 -14.56
C ARG A 52 -4.96 -8.03 -13.45
N MET A 53 -5.43 -9.20 -13.02
CA MET A 53 -4.91 -9.93 -11.85
C MET A 53 -3.39 -10.08 -11.84
N PHE A 54 -2.78 -10.45 -12.98
CA PHE A 54 -1.32 -10.56 -13.09
C PHE A 54 -0.60 -9.23 -12.81
N ARG A 55 -1.16 -8.10 -13.28
CA ARG A 55 -0.59 -6.77 -13.00
C ARG A 55 -0.76 -6.37 -11.55
N ALA A 56 -1.92 -6.65 -10.95
CA ALA A 56 -2.16 -6.39 -9.54
C ALA A 56 -1.20 -7.17 -8.64
N TRP A 57 -0.99 -8.46 -8.93
CA TRP A 57 -0.01 -9.29 -8.24
C TRP A 57 1.42 -8.76 -8.39
N LYS A 58 1.85 -8.45 -9.62
CA LYS A 58 3.18 -7.87 -9.87
C LYS A 58 3.38 -6.53 -9.14
N PHE A 59 2.32 -5.72 -9.07
CA PHE A 59 2.33 -4.43 -8.38
C PHE A 59 2.47 -4.60 -6.86
N LEU A 60 1.69 -5.48 -6.24
CA LEU A 60 1.83 -5.82 -4.81
C LEU A 60 3.25 -6.28 -4.47
N ASN A 61 3.79 -7.21 -5.26
CA ASN A 61 5.17 -7.68 -5.09
C ASN A 61 6.20 -6.55 -5.23
N SER A 62 5.92 -5.53 -6.05
CA SER A 62 6.83 -4.37 -6.19
C SER A 62 6.82 -3.48 -4.95
N ILE A 63 5.68 -3.34 -4.28
CA ILE A 63 5.55 -2.58 -3.03
C ILE A 63 6.26 -3.31 -1.89
N GLU A 64 6.08 -4.64 -1.81
CA GLU A 64 6.76 -5.48 -0.82
C GLU A 64 8.29 -5.43 -0.99
N ARG A 65 8.80 -5.57 -2.23
CA ARG A 65 10.23 -5.37 -2.51
C ARG A 65 10.71 -3.96 -2.16
N TYR A 66 9.91 -2.94 -2.44
CA TYR A 66 10.25 -1.57 -2.09
C TYR A 66 10.39 -1.41 -0.57
N ALA A 67 9.45 -1.95 0.21
CA ALA A 67 9.56 -1.97 1.67
C ALA A 67 10.81 -2.73 2.15
N ARG A 68 11.10 -3.91 1.60
CA ARG A 68 12.33 -4.64 1.94
C ARG A 68 13.61 -3.84 1.63
N ASN A 69 13.65 -3.14 0.50
CA ASN A 69 14.79 -2.29 0.12
C ASN A 69 14.98 -1.09 1.07
N LEU A 70 13.91 -0.65 1.74
CA LEU A 70 13.99 0.36 2.81
C LEU A 70 14.38 -0.24 4.18
N GLY A 71 14.66 -1.55 4.24
CA GLY A 71 15.12 -2.26 5.42
C GLY A 71 14.02 -2.83 6.31
N TYR A 72 12.75 -2.82 5.87
CA TYR A 72 11.67 -3.46 6.61
C TYR A 72 11.72 -4.97 6.51
N SER A 73 11.58 -5.63 7.66
CA SER A 73 11.45 -7.08 7.78
C SER A 73 10.07 -7.55 7.31
N ASP A 74 9.98 -8.83 6.97
CA ASP A 74 8.70 -9.44 6.58
C ASP A 74 7.64 -9.33 7.69
N ALA A 75 8.04 -9.43 8.95
CA ALA A 75 7.13 -9.24 10.10
C ALA A 75 6.57 -7.80 10.16
N GLU A 76 7.42 -6.78 9.95
CA GLU A 76 6.96 -5.39 9.91
C GLU A 76 6.01 -5.13 8.74
N ILE A 77 6.26 -5.76 7.59
CA ILE A 77 5.38 -5.67 6.40
C ILE A 77 4.04 -6.37 6.67
N ASP A 78 4.06 -7.56 7.27
CA ASP A 78 2.86 -8.31 7.61
C ASP A 78 2.00 -7.56 8.64
N ASP A 79 2.60 -7.00 9.67
CA ASP A 79 1.91 -6.19 10.68
C ASP A 79 1.22 -4.99 10.04
N PHE A 80 1.89 -4.32 9.10
CA PHE A 80 1.31 -3.22 8.34
C PHE A 80 0.12 -3.69 7.48
N VAL A 81 0.25 -4.79 6.73
CA VAL A 81 -0.83 -5.33 5.88
C VAL A 81 -2.03 -5.83 6.70
N ARG A 82 -1.80 -6.23 7.96
CA ARG A 82 -2.83 -6.70 8.90
C ARG A 82 -3.47 -5.60 9.73
N ASN A 83 -2.91 -4.38 9.74
CA ASN A 83 -3.44 -3.26 10.50
C ASN A 83 -4.83 -2.85 9.99
N LYS A 84 -5.88 -3.29 10.71
CA LYS A 84 -7.28 -3.04 10.34
C LYS A 84 -7.64 -1.55 10.37
N ALA A 85 -7.09 -0.79 11.31
CA ALA A 85 -7.39 0.62 11.45
C ALA A 85 -6.87 1.42 10.25
N GLU A 86 -5.62 1.18 9.84
CA GLU A 86 -5.05 1.84 8.65
C GLU A 86 -5.77 1.45 7.35
N LYS A 87 -6.17 0.18 7.23
CA LYS A 87 -6.97 -0.27 6.08
C LYS A 87 -8.30 0.43 6.01
N GLU A 88 -8.97 0.62 7.14
CA GLU A 88 -10.26 1.31 7.14
C GLU A 88 -10.10 2.81 6.88
N ARG A 89 -9.08 3.47 7.43
CA ARG A 89 -8.75 4.86 7.10
C ARG A 89 -8.54 5.05 5.60
N LEU A 90 -7.75 4.16 4.99
CA LEU A 90 -7.50 4.20 3.55
C LEU A 90 -8.77 3.96 2.73
N ARG A 91 -9.60 2.98 3.12
CA ARG A 91 -10.87 2.71 2.45
C ARG A 91 -11.85 3.87 2.58
N ALA A 92 -11.95 4.49 3.75
CA ALA A 92 -12.79 5.66 3.97
C ALA A 92 -12.38 6.80 3.04
N ARG A 93 -11.06 7.07 2.92
CA ARG A 93 -10.53 8.03 1.95
C ARG A 93 -10.93 7.67 0.51
N ILE A 94 -10.70 6.43 0.08
CA ILE A 94 -11.07 5.98 -1.28
C ILE A 94 -12.57 6.15 -1.54
N ARG A 95 -13.43 5.78 -0.59
CA ARG A 95 -14.88 5.93 -0.73
C ARG A 95 -15.31 7.39 -0.79
N ALA A 96 -14.66 8.27 -0.05
CA ALA A 96 -14.91 9.71 -0.13
C ALA A 96 -14.54 10.26 -1.53
N ASP A 97 -13.33 9.95 -2.00
CA ASP A 97 -12.84 10.36 -3.33
C ASP A 97 -13.72 9.80 -4.47
N LEU A 98 -14.25 8.59 -4.30
CA LEU A 98 -15.22 7.98 -5.24
C LEU A 98 -16.58 8.68 -5.19
N ALA A 99 -17.08 9.00 -4.00
CA ALA A 99 -18.37 9.67 -3.83
C ALA A 99 -18.37 11.06 -4.47
N GLU A 100 -17.26 11.81 -4.35
CA GLU A 100 -17.06 13.10 -5.04
C GLU A 100 -17.16 12.98 -6.57
N ARG A 101 -16.91 11.78 -7.11
CA ARG A 101 -17.00 11.46 -8.54
C ARG A 101 -18.31 10.76 -8.92
N GLY A 102 -19.30 10.76 -8.02
CA GLY A 102 -20.60 10.14 -8.26
C GLY A 102 -20.62 8.61 -8.13
N ALA A 103 -19.58 8.00 -7.55
CA ALA A 103 -19.51 6.58 -7.26
C ALA A 103 -19.79 6.31 -5.77
N THR A 104 -21.07 6.07 -5.46
CA THR A 104 -21.57 5.77 -4.10
C THR A 104 -22.24 4.40 -4.02
N PRO A 105 -22.40 3.81 -2.82
CA PRO A 105 -23.22 2.60 -2.67
C PRO A 105 -24.61 2.79 -3.33
N GLY A 106 -25.00 1.86 -4.20
CA GLY A 106 -26.25 1.94 -4.96
C GLY A 106 -26.15 2.63 -6.33
N THR A 107 -24.96 3.10 -6.75
CA THR A 107 -24.73 3.67 -8.09
C THR A 107 -23.65 2.89 -8.87
N PRO A 108 -23.92 1.65 -9.32
CA PRO A 108 -22.95 0.85 -10.10
C PRO A 108 -22.36 1.60 -11.30
N GLU A 109 -23.17 2.39 -11.99
CA GLU A 109 -22.79 3.18 -13.16
C GLU A 109 -21.75 4.25 -12.83
N GLY A 110 -21.82 4.81 -11.61
CA GLY A 110 -20.82 5.75 -11.10
C GLY A 110 -19.44 5.10 -10.98
N TYR A 111 -19.38 3.89 -10.41
CA TYR A 111 -18.12 3.14 -10.33
C TYR A 111 -17.58 2.78 -11.71
N CYS A 112 -18.45 2.42 -12.66
CA CYS A 112 -18.03 2.15 -14.04
C CYS A 112 -17.46 3.41 -14.71
N THR A 113 -18.10 4.56 -14.54
CA THR A 113 -17.63 5.84 -15.07
C THR A 113 -16.23 6.17 -14.55
N VAL A 114 -16.05 6.12 -13.22
CA VAL A 114 -14.74 6.29 -12.58
C VAL A 114 -13.71 5.31 -13.15
N GLY A 115 -14.08 4.03 -13.27
CA GLY A 115 -13.18 3.01 -13.80
C GLY A 115 -12.72 3.28 -15.23
N HIS A 116 -13.64 3.67 -16.13
CA HIS A 116 -13.31 4.04 -17.50
C HIS A 116 -12.42 5.28 -17.56
N GLU A 117 -12.68 6.29 -16.72
CA GLU A 117 -11.81 7.46 -16.61
C GLU A 117 -10.38 7.09 -16.18
N GLU A 118 -10.23 6.24 -15.14
CA GLU A 118 -8.92 5.80 -14.68
C GLU A 118 -8.17 5.03 -15.77
N ILE A 119 -8.86 4.13 -16.48
CA ILE A 119 -8.32 3.38 -17.62
C ILE A 119 -7.85 4.33 -18.72
N ALA A 120 -8.68 5.30 -19.11
CA ALA A 120 -8.38 6.26 -20.17
C ALA A 120 -7.20 7.17 -19.80
N LYS A 121 -7.12 7.62 -18.53
CA LYS A 121 -6.00 8.39 -18.00
C LYS A 121 -4.69 7.59 -17.92
N GLY A 122 -4.75 6.26 -18.03
CA GLY A 122 -3.59 5.40 -17.82
C GLY A 122 -3.02 5.51 -16.40
N SER A 123 -3.86 5.84 -15.41
CA SER A 123 -3.44 6.01 -14.02
C SER A 123 -2.90 4.71 -13.43
N VAL A 124 -2.29 4.77 -12.24
CA VAL A 124 -1.85 3.54 -11.54
C VAL A 124 -3.04 2.59 -11.36
N ALA A 125 -4.19 3.08 -10.89
CA ALA A 125 -5.41 2.29 -10.75
C ALA A 125 -5.92 1.78 -12.11
N GLY A 126 -6.00 2.65 -13.12
CA GLY A 126 -6.45 2.28 -14.47
C GLY A 126 -5.60 1.22 -15.15
N ARG A 127 -4.28 1.22 -14.90
CA ARG A 127 -3.38 0.17 -15.40
C ARG A 127 -3.64 -1.19 -14.76
N LEU A 128 -4.27 -1.23 -13.59
CA LEU A 128 -4.73 -2.45 -12.90
C LEU A 128 -6.11 -2.92 -13.38
N LEU A 129 -6.87 -2.07 -14.08
CA LEU A 129 -8.22 -2.37 -14.56
C LEU A 129 -8.23 -2.67 -16.07
N ARG A 130 -9.28 -3.34 -16.54
CA ARG A 130 -9.63 -3.47 -17.97
C ARG A 130 -11.14 -3.39 -18.13
N ALA A 131 -11.61 -2.77 -19.20
CA ALA A 131 -12.98 -2.98 -19.65
C ALA A 131 -13.13 -4.44 -20.12
N LYS A 132 -14.33 -4.99 -19.95
CA LYS A 132 -14.71 -6.29 -20.50
C LYS A 132 -14.92 -6.22 -22.01
#